data_AF-A0AAU6Z463-F1
#
_entry.id   AF-A0AAU6Z463-F1
#
_cell.length_a   1.000
_cell.length_b   1.000
_cell.length_c   1.000
_cell.angle_alpha   90.00
_cell.angle_beta   90.00
_cell.angle_gamma   90.00
#
_symmetry.space_group_name_H-M   'P 1'
#
loop_
_entity.id
_entity.type
_entity.pdbx_description
1 polymer ?
#
loop_
_entity_poly.entity_id
_entity_poly.type
_entity_poly.pdbx_seq_one_letter_code
_entity_poly.pdbx_strand_id
1 'polypeptide(L)'
;MTESTHFTAGNTPDAPRSDRPELLTALAADLRGIGYTLDGVAGLLGESASTALNRDQLIPALIVTETATHGDPRTVALAAVVRLWLLAVPQTVETLDAALPGIRTEGLLTLGLVEPVPGAGDPAESGAVIAAKADLRPYGWEGTAGEDAPGSGGAELWVASDLAAHQQAGVLRHDHVLGIGQASTTLVQSTIRRHVAKALDVGTGCGIQSFHLLHHCEHVTATDISARALAFARFNVLLNAEALHVDPARLEDRVSLRLGSLLEPVAGEEFGLVVSNPPFVITPRSLGEAATDQFTYRDGGLPGDEIVSRLVASLPSVLAPGGTAQMLGNWEITAGKSWDERPQDWAGTDTDVWFIQREQVGPEQYAETWLQDASEGRDRSLYARAYGAYLDDFAARDVEAIGFGMIWLRRPDVVSASADAGVTDPGAAVPGAAVPGAAVIRRFEEITYPIEQPVGPHLGAAVERADWLATNVLAETHLLVADDVTEERHQRPGAEHPGVILLRQGAGLRRTNLLSTELAGFVSACDGDLSVRQIIGALEALLGGADGFDGEALRSGLLAEVGNLVRDGFLLPV
;
A
#
# COMPACT_ATOMS: atom_id res chain seq x y z
N MET A 1 -29.65 13.20 15.32
CA MET A 1 -29.04 14.09 14.30
C MET A 1 -27.55 14.02 14.56
N THR A 2 -26.86 13.12 13.88
CA THR A 2 -25.39 13.11 13.85
C THR A 2 -24.95 14.39 13.16
N GLU A 3 -23.98 15.11 13.73
CA GLU A 3 -23.29 16.19 13.03
C GLU A 3 -22.75 15.64 11.70
N SER A 4 -22.87 16.43 10.63
CA SER A 4 -22.36 16.02 9.32
C SER A 4 -20.85 15.81 9.41
N THR A 5 -20.37 14.60 9.17
CA THR A 5 -18.93 14.27 9.12
C THR A 5 -18.27 14.76 7.83
N HIS A 6 -19.04 15.23 6.84
CA HIS A 6 -18.49 15.78 5.60
C HIS A 6 -17.55 16.95 5.86
N PHE A 7 -16.33 16.83 5.34
CA PHE A 7 -15.32 17.86 5.37
C PHE A 7 -15.32 18.63 4.05
N THR A 8 -15.70 19.90 4.11
CA THR A 8 -15.79 20.78 2.93
C THR A 8 -14.89 22.02 3.03
N ALA A 9 -14.13 22.16 4.11
CA ALA A 9 -13.30 23.33 4.33
C ALA A 9 -12.15 23.38 3.32
N GLY A 10 -12.03 24.50 2.61
CA GLY A 10 -10.93 24.76 1.67
C GLY A 10 -9.86 25.70 2.22
N ASN A 11 -10.00 26.17 3.46
CA ASN A 11 -9.15 27.20 4.07
C ASN A 11 -8.74 26.86 5.51
N THR A 12 -8.59 25.57 5.80
CA THR A 12 -8.13 25.09 7.10
C THR A 12 -6.80 25.74 7.48
N PRO A 13 -6.67 26.29 8.71
CA PRO A 13 -5.43 26.91 9.16
C PRO A 13 -4.22 25.99 9.01
N ASP A 14 -3.10 26.58 8.57
CA ASP A 14 -1.83 25.88 8.37
C ASP A 14 -1.87 24.66 7.45
N ALA A 15 -2.88 24.56 6.59
CA ALA A 15 -2.92 23.65 5.45
C ALA A 15 -3.01 24.43 4.13
N PRO A 16 -2.57 23.85 3.00
CA PRO A 16 -2.75 24.47 1.69
C PRO A 16 -4.21 24.77 1.39
N ARG A 17 -4.46 25.95 0.81
CA ARG A 17 -5.80 26.42 0.48
C ARG A 17 -6.28 25.84 -0.83
N SER A 18 -7.49 25.31 -0.80
CA SER A 18 -8.14 24.67 -1.92
C SER A 18 -9.48 25.34 -2.28
N ASP A 19 -9.80 26.48 -1.66
CA ASP A 19 -10.96 27.33 -1.95
C ASP A 19 -10.74 28.35 -3.08
N ARG A 20 -9.60 28.25 -3.79
CA ARG A 20 -9.18 29.17 -4.87
C ARG A 20 -8.89 28.40 -6.17
N PRO A 21 -9.92 27.89 -6.87
CA PRO A 21 -9.75 27.04 -8.06
C PRO A 21 -9.00 27.73 -9.21
N GLU A 22 -9.11 29.05 -9.32
CA GLU A 22 -8.37 29.84 -10.31
C GLU A 22 -6.86 29.78 -10.08
N LEU A 23 -6.42 29.80 -8.82
CA LEU A 23 -5.02 29.72 -8.43
C LEU A 23 -4.49 28.29 -8.59
N LEU A 24 -5.29 27.27 -8.26
CA LEU A 24 -4.91 25.88 -8.49
C LEU A 24 -4.69 25.60 -9.98
N THR A 25 -5.57 26.12 -10.84
CA THR A 25 -5.45 26.00 -12.30
C THR A 25 -4.19 26.71 -12.82
N ALA A 26 -3.92 27.92 -12.34
CA ALA A 26 -2.72 28.66 -12.71
C ALA A 26 -1.43 27.94 -12.26
N LEU A 27 -1.42 27.42 -11.03
CA LEU A 27 -0.30 26.62 -10.50
C LEU A 27 -0.05 25.39 -11.37
N ALA A 28 -1.08 24.56 -11.62
CA ALA A 28 -0.94 23.38 -12.45
C ALA A 28 -0.43 23.71 -13.87
N ALA A 29 -0.91 24.80 -14.48
CA ALA A 29 -0.44 25.25 -15.79
C ALA A 29 1.04 25.64 -15.78
N ASP A 30 1.49 26.39 -14.77
CA ASP A 30 2.89 26.80 -14.65
C ASP A 30 3.82 25.60 -14.40
N LEU A 31 3.43 24.68 -13.51
CA LEU A 31 4.20 23.46 -13.22
C LEU A 31 4.42 22.61 -14.48
N ARG A 32 3.37 22.44 -15.31
CA ARG A 32 3.50 21.78 -16.63
C ARG A 32 4.38 22.57 -17.58
N GLY A 33 4.22 23.89 -17.64
CA GLY A 33 4.98 24.77 -18.53
C GLY A 33 6.49 24.63 -18.33
N ILE A 34 6.93 24.59 -17.07
CA ILE A 34 8.35 24.41 -16.73
C ILE A 34 8.82 22.95 -16.77
N GLY A 35 7.89 22.00 -16.95
CA GLY A 35 8.20 20.57 -16.94
C GLY A 35 8.52 20.04 -15.55
N TYR A 36 7.92 20.60 -14.49
CA TYR A 36 8.07 20.08 -13.13
C TYR A 36 7.30 18.76 -13.00
N THR A 37 7.93 17.68 -13.43
CA THR A 37 7.37 16.35 -13.62
C THR A 37 8.37 15.33 -13.13
N LEU A 38 7.98 14.06 -12.97
CA LEU A 38 8.93 13.01 -12.55
C LEU A 38 10.12 12.95 -13.52
N ASP A 39 9.81 12.88 -14.82
CA ASP A 39 10.81 12.80 -15.89
C ASP A 39 11.59 14.10 -16.07
N GLY A 40 10.92 15.25 -15.94
CA GLY A 40 11.58 16.55 -16.04
C GLY A 40 12.57 16.79 -14.91
N VAL A 41 12.21 16.43 -13.67
CA VAL A 41 13.12 16.51 -12.53
C VAL A 41 14.26 15.49 -12.67
N ALA A 42 13.97 14.25 -13.04
CA ALA A 42 14.99 13.24 -13.27
C ALA A 42 15.97 13.65 -14.40
N GLY A 43 15.45 14.26 -15.47
CA GLY A 43 16.23 14.81 -16.58
C GLY A 43 17.12 15.98 -16.17
N LEU A 44 16.63 16.87 -15.30
CA LEU A 44 17.43 17.97 -14.73
C LEU A 44 18.55 17.45 -13.84
N LEU A 45 18.23 16.54 -12.92
CA LEU A 45 19.17 16.06 -11.88
C LEU A 45 20.16 15.02 -12.42
N GLY A 46 19.74 14.22 -13.40
CA GLY A 46 20.44 13.02 -13.83
C GLY A 46 20.32 11.86 -12.84
N GLU A 47 20.71 10.67 -13.28
CA GLU A 47 20.54 9.41 -12.53
C GLU A 47 21.22 9.44 -11.15
N SER A 48 22.47 9.93 -11.09
CA SER A 48 23.26 9.94 -9.86
C SER A 48 22.65 10.83 -8.78
N ALA A 49 22.27 12.08 -9.12
CA ALA A 49 21.67 12.98 -8.14
C ALA A 49 20.24 12.59 -7.77
N SER A 50 19.45 12.06 -8.72
CA SER A 50 18.11 11.53 -8.43
C SER A 50 18.17 10.35 -7.46
N THR A 51 19.09 9.41 -7.70
CA THR A 51 19.32 8.24 -6.85
C THR A 51 19.81 8.64 -5.45
N ALA A 52 20.62 9.70 -5.34
CA ALA A 52 21.04 10.25 -4.06
C ALA A 52 19.87 10.91 -3.31
N LEU A 53 19.06 11.72 -4.02
CA LEU A 53 17.89 12.39 -3.46
C LEU A 53 16.84 11.39 -2.94
N ASN A 54 16.65 10.26 -3.63
CA ASN A 54 15.78 9.16 -3.18
C ASN A 54 16.25 8.47 -1.88
N ARG A 55 17.48 8.75 -1.43
CA ARG A 55 18.03 8.32 -0.12
C ARG A 55 18.25 9.51 0.82
N ASP A 56 17.49 10.59 0.61
CA ASP A 56 17.55 11.85 1.36
C ASP A 56 18.93 12.54 1.36
N GLN A 57 19.77 12.26 0.35
CA GLN A 57 21.07 12.92 0.16
C GLN A 57 20.92 14.11 -0.79
N LEU A 58 20.76 15.31 -0.22
CA LEU A 58 20.45 16.54 -0.98
C LEU A 58 21.63 17.12 -1.76
N ILE A 59 22.88 16.89 -1.30
CA ILE A 59 24.07 17.60 -1.80
C ILE A 59 24.27 17.45 -3.32
N PRO A 60 24.16 16.26 -3.93
CA PRO A 60 24.29 16.13 -5.39
C PRO A 60 23.26 16.95 -6.15
N ALA A 61 22.01 16.97 -5.70
CA ALA A 61 20.93 17.75 -6.33
C ALA A 61 21.15 19.27 -6.17
N LEU A 62 21.68 19.71 -5.03
CA LEU A 62 22.06 21.12 -4.81
C LEU A 62 23.14 21.58 -5.81
N ILE A 63 24.17 20.76 -6.05
CA ILE A 63 25.25 21.08 -7.00
C ILE A 63 24.71 21.20 -8.43
N VAL A 64 23.88 20.25 -8.85
CA VAL A 64 23.30 20.23 -10.20
C VAL A 64 22.39 21.44 -10.41
N THR A 65 21.49 21.72 -9.47
CA THR A 65 20.55 22.84 -9.58
C THR A 65 21.23 24.21 -9.48
N GLU A 66 22.34 24.33 -8.75
CA GLU A 66 23.15 25.56 -8.72
C GLU A 66 23.71 25.87 -10.12
N THR A 67 24.23 24.86 -10.81
CA THR A 67 24.79 25.02 -12.16
C THR A 67 23.68 25.35 -13.18
N ALA A 68 22.50 24.74 -13.01
CA ALA A 68 21.35 24.93 -13.88
C ALA A 68 20.76 26.36 -13.86
N THR A 69 21.10 27.19 -12.86
CA THR A 69 20.69 28.61 -12.79
C THR A 69 21.26 29.48 -13.92
N HIS A 70 22.22 28.97 -14.68
CA HIS A 70 22.82 29.63 -15.85
C HIS A 70 22.39 29.00 -17.18
N GLY A 71 21.38 28.12 -17.15
CA GLY A 71 20.85 27.41 -18.32
C GLY A 71 19.90 28.23 -19.19
N ASP A 72 19.16 27.56 -20.06
CA ASP A 72 18.04 28.18 -20.77
C ASP A 72 16.90 28.54 -19.79
N PRO A 73 16.00 29.47 -20.15
CA PRO A 73 14.97 29.97 -19.23
C PRO A 73 14.10 28.88 -18.58
N ARG A 74 13.78 27.79 -19.30
CA ARG A 74 12.94 26.70 -18.76
C ARG A 74 13.71 25.90 -17.74
N THR A 75 14.98 25.58 -18.01
CA THR A 75 15.88 24.90 -17.08
C THR A 75 16.10 25.72 -15.80
N VAL A 76 16.29 27.05 -15.94
CA VAL A 76 16.43 27.95 -14.79
C VAL A 76 15.16 27.96 -13.93
N ALA A 77 13.98 28.05 -14.56
CA ALA A 77 12.70 28.01 -13.87
C ALA A 77 12.47 26.67 -13.13
N LEU A 78 12.73 25.55 -13.80
CA LEU A 78 12.64 24.22 -13.20
C LEU A 78 13.60 24.05 -12.02
N ALA A 79 14.85 24.52 -12.16
CA ALA A 79 15.84 24.47 -11.09
C ALA A 79 15.41 25.29 -9.88
N ALA A 80 14.84 26.49 -10.07
CA ALA A 80 14.31 27.31 -8.98
C ALA A 80 13.20 26.59 -8.20
N VAL A 81 12.28 25.93 -8.91
CA VAL A 81 11.16 25.20 -8.32
C VAL A 81 11.62 23.92 -7.60
N VAL A 82 12.55 23.15 -8.19
CA VAL A 82 13.19 22.00 -7.53
C VAL A 82 13.92 22.43 -6.25
N ARG A 83 14.63 23.56 -6.30
CA ARG A 83 15.32 24.11 -5.14
C ARG A 83 14.35 24.53 -4.04
N LEU A 84 13.23 25.17 -4.38
CA LEU A 84 12.22 25.57 -3.42
C LEU A 84 11.59 24.37 -2.70
N TRP A 85 10.99 23.43 -3.44
CA TRP A 85 10.17 22.37 -2.84
C TRP A 85 10.97 21.11 -2.49
N LEU A 86 11.77 20.56 -3.40
CA LEU A 86 12.47 19.29 -3.14
C LEU A 86 13.69 19.47 -2.24
N LEU A 87 14.38 20.61 -2.34
CA LEU A 87 15.62 20.86 -1.61
C LEU A 87 15.46 21.85 -0.44
N ALA A 88 14.26 22.41 -0.25
CA ALA A 88 13.94 23.39 0.79
C ALA A 88 14.92 24.59 0.83
N VAL A 89 15.38 25.03 -0.34
CA VAL A 89 16.25 26.20 -0.51
C VAL A 89 15.37 27.42 -0.83
N PRO A 90 15.35 28.44 0.04
CA PRO A 90 14.55 29.64 -0.20
C PRO A 90 14.94 30.36 -1.50
N GLN A 91 13.95 30.91 -2.21
CA GLN A 91 14.10 31.59 -3.51
C GLN A 91 13.64 33.05 -3.41
N THR A 92 14.14 33.93 -4.29
CA THR A 92 13.65 35.32 -4.33
C THR A 92 12.30 35.42 -5.02
N VAL A 93 11.52 36.45 -4.69
CA VAL A 93 10.23 36.76 -5.35
C VAL A 93 10.40 36.86 -6.87
N GLU A 94 11.45 37.52 -7.36
CA GLU A 94 11.70 37.68 -8.81
C GLU A 94 11.95 36.34 -9.49
N THR A 95 12.70 35.46 -8.83
CA THR A 95 13.01 34.13 -9.35
C THR A 95 11.75 33.28 -9.47
N LEU A 96 10.90 33.31 -8.43
CA LEU A 96 9.64 32.57 -8.42
C LEU A 96 8.62 33.14 -9.40
N ASP A 97 8.49 34.46 -9.49
CA ASP A 97 7.57 35.12 -10.43
C ASP A 97 8.00 34.91 -11.89
N ALA A 98 9.30 34.79 -12.16
CA ALA A 98 9.82 34.44 -13.48
C ALA A 98 9.59 32.96 -13.82
N ALA A 99 9.73 32.07 -12.83
CA ALA A 99 9.53 30.63 -13.01
C ALA A 99 8.05 30.25 -13.15
N LEU A 100 7.17 30.94 -12.42
CA LEU A 100 5.75 30.64 -12.29
C LEU A 100 4.91 31.90 -12.60
N PRO A 101 4.88 32.35 -13.87
CA PRO A 101 4.35 33.65 -14.26
C PRO A 101 2.82 33.77 -14.16
N GLY A 102 2.10 32.64 -14.17
CA GLY A 102 0.64 32.58 -14.03
C GLY A 102 0.18 32.73 -12.58
N ILE A 103 0.73 31.93 -11.67
CA ILE A 103 0.36 31.94 -10.24
C ILE A 103 1.07 33.05 -9.46
N ARG A 104 2.35 33.30 -9.78
CA ARG A 104 3.26 34.20 -9.06
C ARG A 104 3.40 33.86 -7.56
N THR A 105 4.34 34.52 -6.90
CA THR A 105 4.59 34.38 -5.46
C THR A 105 3.36 34.75 -4.63
N GLU A 106 2.61 35.78 -5.02
CA GLU A 106 1.37 36.18 -4.34
C GLU A 106 0.34 35.05 -4.32
N GLY A 107 0.19 34.32 -5.43
CA GLY A 107 -0.68 33.16 -5.51
C GLY A 107 -0.19 32.01 -4.64
N LEU A 108 1.12 31.74 -4.61
CA LEU A 108 1.70 30.71 -3.74
C LEU A 108 1.50 31.01 -2.24
N LEU A 109 1.68 32.27 -1.83
CA LEU A 109 1.40 32.73 -0.46
C LEU A 109 -0.08 32.58 -0.13
N THR A 110 -0.96 32.95 -1.07
CA THR A 110 -2.41 32.80 -0.92
C THR A 110 -2.81 31.33 -0.80
N LEU A 111 -2.18 30.43 -1.57
CA LEU A 111 -2.40 28.99 -1.47
C LEU A 111 -1.77 28.37 -0.21
N GLY A 112 -0.96 29.11 0.54
CA GLY A 112 -0.31 28.61 1.76
C GLY A 112 0.81 27.59 1.50
N LEU A 113 1.38 27.58 0.28
CA LEU A 113 2.47 26.67 -0.09
C LEU A 113 3.86 27.18 0.31
N VAL A 114 3.97 28.50 0.49
CA VAL A 114 5.23 29.19 0.79
C VAL A 114 5.02 30.22 1.89
N GLU A 115 6.12 30.67 2.49
CA GLU A 115 6.11 31.72 3.49
C GLU A 115 7.34 32.64 3.35
N PRO A 116 7.26 33.91 3.79
CA PRO A 116 8.41 34.79 3.81
C PRO A 116 9.45 34.34 4.84
N VAL A 117 10.73 34.41 4.48
CA VAL A 117 11.82 34.16 5.43
C VAL A 117 11.90 35.33 6.43
N PRO A 118 11.78 35.07 7.75
CA PRO A 118 11.84 36.13 8.75
C PRO A 118 13.15 36.93 8.67
N GLY A 119 13.05 38.25 8.66
CA GLY A 119 14.21 39.15 8.62
C GLY A 119 14.86 39.34 7.25
N ALA A 120 14.28 38.79 6.17
CA ALA A 120 14.79 38.90 4.80
C ALA A 120 14.08 39.98 3.95
N GLY A 121 13.42 40.96 4.57
CA GLY A 121 12.69 42.05 3.89
C GLY A 121 11.16 41.92 3.94
N ASP A 122 10.44 42.95 3.48
CA ASP A 122 8.98 42.90 3.28
C ASP A 122 8.67 42.05 2.04
N PRO A 123 7.74 41.08 2.08
CA PRO A 123 7.37 40.24 0.92
C PRO A 123 6.95 41.04 -0.33
N ALA A 124 6.55 42.30 -0.17
CA ALA A 124 6.19 43.20 -1.27
C ALA A 124 7.40 43.91 -1.92
N GLU A 125 8.61 43.78 -1.38
CA GLU A 125 9.83 44.40 -1.89
C GLU A 125 10.62 43.48 -2.82
N SER A 126 11.28 44.10 -3.82
CA SER A 126 12.18 43.39 -4.72
C SER A 126 13.44 42.94 -3.96
N GLY A 127 13.65 41.63 -3.85
CA GLY A 127 14.71 41.00 -3.05
C GLY A 127 14.24 40.22 -1.82
N ALA A 128 12.94 40.21 -1.51
CA ALA A 128 12.41 39.35 -0.45
C ALA A 128 12.62 37.87 -0.78
N VAL A 129 12.92 37.09 0.25
CA VAL A 129 13.22 35.66 0.14
C VAL A 129 12.06 34.85 0.70
N ILE A 130 11.65 33.84 -0.05
CA ILE A 130 10.49 32.99 0.18
C ILE A 130 10.97 31.56 0.41
N ALA A 131 10.53 30.94 1.50
CA ALA A 131 10.76 29.54 1.81
C ALA A 131 9.51 28.71 1.51
N ALA A 132 9.69 27.42 1.28
CA ALA A 132 8.57 26.49 1.25
C ALA A 132 7.92 26.42 2.63
N LYS A 133 6.58 26.42 2.68
CA LYS A 133 5.78 26.14 3.87
C LYS A 133 5.23 24.71 3.85
N ALA A 134 5.00 24.19 2.64
CA ALA A 134 4.65 22.80 2.36
C ALA A 134 5.61 22.24 1.30
N ASP A 135 5.88 20.94 1.35
CA ASP A 135 6.51 20.25 0.23
C ASP A 135 5.49 20.10 -0.91
N LEU A 136 5.97 20.02 -2.15
CA LEU A 136 5.15 19.75 -3.32
C LEU A 136 5.96 18.88 -4.28
N ARG A 137 5.69 17.58 -4.31
CA ARG A 137 6.50 16.62 -5.09
C ARG A 137 5.81 16.22 -6.38
N PRO A 138 6.53 16.14 -7.51
CA PRO A 138 6.03 15.44 -8.68
C PRO A 138 5.93 13.94 -8.37
N TYR A 139 4.83 13.34 -8.80
CA TYR A 139 4.55 11.92 -8.63
C TYR A 139 3.84 11.40 -9.87
N GLY A 140 4.03 10.14 -10.21
CA GLY A 140 3.30 9.55 -11.32
C GLY A 140 3.54 8.06 -11.45
N TRP A 141 2.77 7.44 -12.33
CA TRP A 141 2.95 6.06 -12.76
C TRP A 141 2.58 5.94 -14.22
N GLU A 142 3.22 4.99 -14.90
CA GLU A 142 2.90 4.69 -16.29
C GLU A 142 1.61 3.89 -16.37
N GLY A 143 0.84 4.15 -17.43
CA GLY A 143 -0.32 3.33 -17.76
C GLY A 143 0.12 1.98 -18.34
N THR A 144 -0.68 0.94 -18.14
CA THR A 144 -0.43 -0.35 -18.78
C THR A 144 -0.82 -0.26 -20.26
N ALA A 145 0.18 -0.28 -21.15
CA ALA A 145 -0.05 -0.21 -22.59
C ALA A 145 -0.84 -1.43 -23.09
N GLY A 146 -1.92 -1.20 -23.84
CA GLY A 146 -2.66 -2.24 -24.57
C GLY A 146 -3.98 -2.69 -23.94
N GLU A 147 -4.38 -2.15 -22.80
CA GLU A 147 -5.68 -2.42 -22.19
C GLU A 147 -6.48 -1.11 -22.05
N ASP A 148 -7.58 -0.98 -22.81
CA ASP A 148 -8.61 0.06 -22.60
C ASP A 148 -9.46 -0.23 -21.32
N ALA A 149 -8.88 -0.95 -20.35
CA ALA A 149 -9.55 -1.37 -19.13
C ALA A 149 -9.58 -0.23 -18.09
N PRO A 150 -10.67 -0.06 -17.32
CA PRO A 150 -10.70 0.84 -16.17
C PRO A 150 -9.53 0.52 -15.21
N GLY A 151 -8.68 1.51 -14.90
CA GLY A 151 -7.49 1.33 -14.05
C GLY A 151 -6.14 1.20 -14.78
N SER A 152 -6.12 1.17 -16.11
CA SER A 152 -4.89 1.12 -16.93
C SER A 152 -4.25 2.49 -17.20
N GLY A 153 -4.91 3.58 -16.82
CA GLY A 153 -4.43 4.94 -17.04
C GLY A 153 -3.23 5.28 -16.16
N GLY A 154 -2.15 5.76 -16.78
CA GLY A 154 -1.05 6.43 -16.09
C GLY A 154 -1.45 7.84 -15.66
N ALA A 155 -0.78 8.38 -14.66
CA ALA A 155 -1.01 9.75 -14.22
C ALA A 155 0.30 10.45 -13.89
N GLU A 156 0.31 11.76 -14.11
CA GLU A 156 1.33 12.69 -13.65
C GLU A 156 0.66 13.71 -12.74
N LEU A 157 1.14 13.80 -11.50
CA LEU A 157 0.51 14.50 -10.40
C LEU A 157 1.54 15.34 -9.62
N TRP A 158 1.04 16.31 -8.86
CA TRP A 158 1.79 17.00 -7.81
C TRP A 158 1.13 16.79 -6.46
N VAL A 159 1.90 16.31 -5.49
CA VAL A 159 1.38 15.96 -4.17
C VAL A 159 2.04 16.84 -3.12
N ALA A 160 1.22 17.67 -2.48
CA ALA A 160 1.62 18.49 -1.36
C ALA A 160 1.56 17.70 -0.04
N SER A 161 2.51 17.97 0.84
CA SER A 161 2.57 17.46 2.21
C SER A 161 3.28 18.46 3.12
N ASP A 162 3.34 18.20 4.42
CA ASP A 162 4.24 18.98 5.28
C ASP A 162 5.71 18.69 4.90
N LEU A 163 6.62 19.61 5.23
CA LEU A 163 8.06 19.46 4.95
C LEU A 163 8.68 18.32 5.77
N ALA A 164 9.45 17.46 5.12
CA ALA A 164 10.12 16.34 5.78
C ALA A 164 11.17 16.81 6.80
N ALA A 165 11.55 15.94 7.74
CA ALA A 165 12.47 16.30 8.81
C ALA A 165 13.89 16.71 8.33
N HIS A 166 14.30 16.27 7.14
CA HIS A 166 15.56 16.72 6.52
C HIS A 166 15.46 18.13 5.89
N GLN A 167 14.25 18.63 5.66
CA GLN A 167 13.97 19.93 5.04
C GLN A 167 13.83 21.06 6.06
N GLN A 168 13.60 20.74 7.34
CA GLN A 168 13.41 21.74 8.40
C GLN A 168 14.17 21.38 9.68
N ALA A 169 14.42 22.40 10.51
CA ALA A 169 15.04 22.21 11.81
C ALA A 169 13.97 22.09 12.91
N GLY A 170 14.10 21.07 13.77
CA GLY A 170 13.23 20.89 14.94
C GLY A 170 12.48 19.56 14.91
N VAL A 171 11.60 19.39 15.90
CA VAL A 171 10.67 18.26 15.97
C VAL A 171 9.48 18.54 15.04
N LEU A 172 8.99 17.52 14.35
CA LEU A 172 7.81 17.65 13.51
C LEU A 172 6.58 18.01 14.35
N ARG A 173 5.58 18.63 13.71
CA ARG A 173 4.27 18.89 14.33
C ARG A 173 3.55 17.59 14.71
N HIS A 174 2.72 17.64 15.76
CA HIS A 174 1.90 16.49 16.17
C HIS A 174 0.84 16.10 15.12
N ASP A 175 0.34 17.08 14.36
CA ASP A 175 -0.61 16.90 13.26
C ASP A 175 0.07 16.89 11.87
N HIS A 176 1.35 16.51 11.80
CA HIS A 176 2.13 16.44 10.57
C HIS A 176 1.47 15.54 9.52
N VAL A 177 1.28 16.07 8.31
CA VAL A 177 0.76 15.31 7.17
C VAL A 177 1.94 14.80 6.36
N LEU A 178 2.22 13.51 6.49
CA LEU A 178 3.28 12.84 5.74
C LEU A 178 3.03 12.87 4.23
N GLY A 179 4.13 13.05 3.49
CA GLY A 179 4.15 12.87 2.04
C GLY A 179 4.16 11.40 1.62
N ILE A 180 4.60 11.15 0.39
CA ILE A 180 4.64 9.80 -0.19
C ILE A 180 5.85 9.05 0.38
N GLY A 181 5.60 8.17 1.34
CA GLY A 181 6.60 7.27 1.94
C GLY A 181 6.59 5.86 1.37
N GLN A 182 7.54 5.03 1.82
CA GLN A 182 7.65 3.63 1.41
C GLN A 182 6.40 2.81 1.75
N ALA A 183 5.81 3.00 2.92
CA ALA A 183 4.57 2.32 3.31
C ALA A 183 3.42 2.61 2.33
N SER A 184 3.19 3.90 2.00
CA SER A 184 2.17 4.29 1.02
C SER A 184 2.42 3.65 -0.35
N THR A 185 3.66 3.61 -0.82
CA THR A 185 4.03 2.97 -2.09
C THR A 185 3.84 1.45 -2.06
N THR A 186 4.21 0.79 -0.96
CA THR A 186 3.98 -0.66 -0.77
C THR A 186 2.49 -0.98 -0.87
N LEU A 187 1.62 -0.20 -0.22
CA LEU A 187 0.17 -0.39 -0.30
C LEU A 187 -0.35 -0.16 -1.73
N VAL A 188 0.12 0.88 -2.42
CA VAL A 188 -0.23 1.15 -3.83
C VAL A 188 0.14 -0.03 -4.74
N GLN A 189 1.30 -0.65 -4.49
CA GLN A 189 1.83 -1.77 -5.27
C GLN A 189 1.19 -3.11 -4.92
N SER A 190 0.71 -3.28 -3.68
CA SER A 190 0.02 -4.50 -3.23
C SER A 190 -1.49 -4.48 -3.44
N THR A 191 -2.09 -3.30 -3.66
CA THR A 191 -3.53 -3.17 -3.88
C THR A 191 -3.96 -3.91 -5.14
N ILE A 192 -4.86 -4.89 -4.99
CA ILE A 192 -5.59 -5.55 -6.07
C ILE A 192 -6.61 -4.56 -6.65
N ARG A 193 -6.41 -4.15 -7.91
CA ARG A 193 -7.17 -3.07 -8.58
C ARG A 193 -8.35 -3.61 -9.40
N ARG A 194 -9.35 -4.19 -8.74
CA ARG A 194 -10.62 -4.54 -9.41
C ARG A 194 -11.49 -3.29 -9.52
N HIS A 195 -12.19 -3.14 -10.64
CA HIS A 195 -13.14 -2.02 -10.77
C HIS A 195 -14.29 -2.14 -9.76
N VAL A 196 -14.53 -1.09 -8.98
CA VAL A 196 -15.62 -1.07 -7.97
C VAL A 196 -16.39 0.25 -7.99
N ALA A 197 -17.68 0.19 -7.66
CA ALA A 197 -18.52 1.39 -7.59
C ALA A 197 -18.13 2.34 -6.44
N LYS A 198 -17.83 1.79 -5.27
CA LYS A 198 -17.47 2.56 -4.08
C LYS A 198 -16.22 1.99 -3.41
N ALA A 199 -15.24 2.85 -3.20
CA ALA A 199 -14.05 2.55 -2.42
C ALA A 199 -13.94 3.45 -1.19
N LEU A 200 -13.26 2.96 -0.15
CA LEU A 200 -12.97 3.66 1.09
C LEU A 200 -11.46 3.73 1.32
N ASP A 201 -10.95 4.94 1.56
CA ASP A 201 -9.56 5.21 1.97
C ASP A 201 -9.55 5.64 3.45
N VAL A 202 -9.16 4.74 4.35
CA VAL A 202 -9.18 4.99 5.80
C VAL A 202 -7.81 5.50 6.26
N GLY A 203 -7.78 6.72 6.81
CA GLY A 203 -6.54 7.40 7.17
C GLY A 203 -5.85 7.99 5.94
N THR A 204 -6.59 8.78 5.17
CA THR A 204 -6.16 9.20 3.81
C THR A 204 -4.88 10.03 3.80
N GLY A 205 -4.56 10.74 4.88
CA GLY A 205 -3.36 11.57 4.95
C GLY A 205 -3.31 12.61 3.83
N CYS A 206 -2.28 12.57 2.99
CA CYS A 206 -2.16 13.44 1.81
C CYS A 206 -3.03 13.03 0.60
N GLY A 207 -3.75 11.91 0.67
CA GLY A 207 -4.66 11.43 -0.38
C GLY A 207 -4.08 10.43 -1.38
N ILE A 208 -2.85 9.94 -1.16
CA ILE A 208 -2.12 9.14 -2.15
C ILE A 208 -2.88 7.87 -2.58
N GLN A 209 -3.53 7.15 -1.66
CA GLN A 209 -4.30 5.96 -2.02
C GLN A 209 -5.55 6.34 -2.82
N SER A 210 -6.25 7.41 -2.41
CA SER A 210 -7.39 7.97 -3.13
C SER A 210 -7.08 8.30 -4.60
N PHE A 211 -5.87 8.80 -4.92
CA PHE A 211 -5.49 9.08 -6.32
C PHE A 211 -5.46 7.81 -7.18
N HIS A 212 -4.90 6.72 -6.65
CA HIS A 212 -4.88 5.43 -7.34
C HIS A 212 -6.28 4.82 -7.43
N LEU A 213 -7.09 4.92 -6.36
CA LEU A 213 -8.47 4.45 -6.35
C LEU A 213 -9.32 5.14 -7.44
N LEU A 214 -9.19 6.46 -7.62
CA LEU A 214 -9.95 7.23 -8.62
C LEU A 214 -9.76 6.77 -10.07
N HIS A 215 -8.72 5.98 -10.37
CA HIS A 215 -8.48 5.43 -11.70
C HIS A 215 -9.28 4.16 -12.00
N HIS A 216 -9.71 3.45 -10.97
CA HIS A 216 -10.45 2.18 -11.10
C HIS A 216 -11.72 2.12 -10.24
N CYS A 217 -12.08 3.20 -9.55
CA CYS A 217 -13.27 3.30 -8.73
C CYS A 217 -14.16 4.47 -9.19
N GLU A 218 -15.46 4.25 -9.21
CA GLU A 218 -16.43 5.29 -9.59
C GLU A 218 -16.50 6.39 -8.51
N HIS A 219 -16.50 6.02 -7.23
CA HIS A 219 -16.50 6.97 -6.12
C HIS A 219 -15.56 6.54 -4.99
N VAL A 220 -14.85 7.50 -4.41
CA VAL A 220 -13.93 7.31 -3.28
C VAL A 220 -14.42 8.12 -2.08
N THR A 221 -14.71 7.44 -0.98
CA THR A 221 -14.84 8.10 0.33
C THR A 221 -13.51 8.01 1.04
N ALA A 222 -12.95 9.15 1.46
CA ALA A 222 -11.69 9.22 2.19
C ALA A 222 -11.94 9.78 3.59
N THR A 223 -11.44 9.08 4.61
CA THR A 223 -11.62 9.45 6.02
C THR A 223 -10.29 9.76 6.68
N ASP A 224 -10.31 10.71 7.60
CA ASP A 224 -9.18 10.99 8.48
C ASP A 224 -9.67 11.61 9.78
N ILE A 225 -8.92 11.40 10.88
CA ILE A 225 -9.19 12.07 12.15
C ILE A 225 -8.67 13.52 12.13
N SER A 226 -7.72 13.83 11.25
CA SER A 226 -7.11 15.14 11.11
C SER A 226 -7.81 15.98 10.03
N ALA A 227 -8.39 17.10 10.46
CA ALA A 227 -8.94 18.11 9.54
C ALA A 227 -7.86 18.72 8.63
N ARG A 228 -6.59 18.74 9.05
CA ARG A 228 -5.46 19.18 8.21
C ARG A 228 -5.16 18.14 7.14
N ALA A 229 -5.13 16.85 7.47
CA ALA A 229 -4.94 15.78 6.49
C ALA A 229 -6.01 15.85 5.38
N LEU A 230 -7.29 15.98 5.77
CA LEU A 230 -8.38 16.17 4.79
C LEU A 230 -8.22 17.44 3.95
N ALA A 231 -7.67 18.52 4.52
CA ALA A 231 -7.36 19.73 3.75
C ALA A 231 -6.26 19.51 2.71
N PHE A 232 -5.19 18.79 3.06
CA PHE A 232 -4.13 18.38 2.12
C PHE A 232 -4.67 17.44 1.03
N ALA A 233 -5.44 16.41 1.41
CA ALA A 233 -6.08 15.51 0.45
C ALA A 233 -6.98 16.29 -0.51
N ARG A 234 -7.82 17.20 0.00
CA ARG A 234 -8.66 18.07 -0.84
C ARG A 234 -7.84 18.94 -1.79
N PHE A 235 -6.78 19.57 -1.28
CA PHE A 235 -5.88 20.39 -2.09
C PHE A 235 -5.25 19.58 -3.22
N ASN A 236 -4.72 18.40 -2.90
CA ASN A 236 -4.06 17.54 -3.88
C ASN A 236 -5.04 16.99 -4.92
N VAL A 237 -6.26 16.59 -4.53
CA VAL A 237 -7.29 16.18 -5.50
C VAL A 237 -7.60 17.33 -6.46
N LEU A 238 -7.80 18.55 -5.95
CA LEU A 238 -8.20 19.68 -6.78
C LEU A 238 -7.06 20.25 -7.64
N LEU A 239 -5.82 20.22 -7.15
CA LEU A 239 -4.64 20.58 -7.94
C LEU A 239 -4.48 19.65 -9.15
N ASN A 240 -4.83 18.38 -8.99
CA ASN A 240 -4.70 17.34 -10.01
C ASN A 240 -6.04 16.94 -10.65
N ALA A 241 -7.08 17.77 -10.54
CA ALA A 241 -8.45 17.39 -10.92
C ALA A 241 -8.57 16.88 -12.36
N GLU A 242 -7.82 17.45 -13.29
CA GLU A 242 -7.77 17.03 -14.69
C GLU A 242 -7.22 15.59 -14.84
N ALA A 243 -6.06 15.30 -14.24
CA ALA A 243 -5.42 13.99 -14.28
C ALA A 243 -6.20 12.92 -13.49
N LEU A 244 -6.95 13.32 -12.46
CA LEU A 244 -7.78 12.43 -11.64
C LEU A 244 -9.22 12.29 -12.17
N HIS A 245 -9.57 12.95 -13.29
CA HIS A 245 -10.91 12.97 -13.86
C HIS A 245 -12.00 13.39 -12.84
N VAL A 246 -11.68 14.42 -12.05
CA VAL A 246 -12.58 15.02 -11.05
C VAL A 246 -13.03 16.39 -11.55
N ASP A 247 -14.33 16.69 -11.42
CA ASP A 247 -14.86 18.03 -11.65
C ASP A 247 -14.67 18.87 -10.36
N PRO A 248 -13.83 19.92 -10.35
CA PRO A 248 -13.61 20.75 -9.16
C PRO A 248 -14.89 21.37 -8.59
N ALA A 249 -15.89 21.63 -9.43
CA ALA A 249 -17.16 22.22 -9.02
C ALA A 249 -18.13 21.18 -8.42
N ARG A 250 -17.88 19.89 -8.68
CA ARG A 250 -18.71 18.76 -8.24
C ARG A 250 -17.83 17.64 -7.66
N LEU A 251 -16.95 18.03 -6.73
CA LEU A 251 -16.02 17.10 -6.07
C LEU A 251 -16.72 15.85 -5.52
N GLU A 252 -17.86 16.04 -4.86
CA GLU A 252 -18.67 14.98 -4.23
C GLU A 252 -19.22 13.95 -5.23
N ASP A 253 -19.25 14.22 -6.54
CA ASP A 253 -19.64 13.22 -7.55
C ASP A 253 -18.64 12.04 -7.56
N ARG A 254 -17.36 12.30 -7.26
CA ARG A 254 -16.27 11.30 -7.30
C ARG A 254 -15.57 11.10 -5.95
N VAL A 255 -15.56 12.11 -5.08
CA VAL A 255 -14.78 12.12 -3.82
C VAL A 255 -15.59 12.72 -2.68
N SER A 256 -15.80 11.94 -1.62
CA SER A 256 -16.31 12.45 -0.33
C SER A 256 -15.20 12.43 0.72
N LEU A 257 -14.95 13.56 1.37
CA LEU A 257 -14.00 13.68 2.49
C LEU A 257 -14.76 13.69 3.81
N ARG A 258 -14.38 12.85 4.78
CA ARG A 258 -15.10 12.76 6.07
C ARG A 258 -14.16 12.78 7.27
N LEU A 259 -14.45 13.67 8.21
CA LEU A 259 -13.71 13.79 9.47
C LEU A 259 -14.22 12.79 10.50
N GLY A 260 -13.32 11.99 11.05
CA GLY A 260 -13.58 11.14 12.22
C GLY A 260 -12.66 9.94 12.31
N SER A 261 -12.88 9.12 13.35
CA SER A 261 -11.98 8.01 13.66
C SER A 261 -12.32 6.75 12.87
N LEU A 262 -11.33 6.18 12.19
CA LEU A 262 -11.41 4.89 11.51
C LEU A 262 -12.69 4.75 10.66
N LEU A 263 -13.58 3.82 11.04
CA LEU A 263 -14.82 3.48 10.32
C LEU A 263 -16.05 4.25 10.83
N GLU A 264 -15.94 5.03 11.92
CA GLU A 264 -17.06 5.78 12.48
C GLU A 264 -17.78 6.68 11.46
N PRO A 265 -17.06 7.42 10.56
CA PRO A 265 -17.71 8.32 9.60
C PRO A 265 -18.54 7.63 8.51
N VAL A 266 -18.42 6.30 8.37
CA VAL A 266 -19.05 5.49 7.33
C VAL A 266 -19.86 4.33 7.91
N ALA A 267 -20.21 4.40 9.20
CA ALA A 267 -20.98 3.37 9.87
C ALA A 267 -22.31 3.11 9.15
N GLY A 268 -22.55 1.83 8.81
CA GLY A 268 -23.74 1.39 8.08
C GLY A 268 -23.66 1.53 6.55
N GLU A 269 -22.52 1.99 6.00
CA GLU A 269 -22.24 1.96 4.58
C GLU A 269 -21.39 0.74 4.20
N GLU A 270 -21.53 0.31 2.94
CA GLU A 270 -20.79 -0.81 2.38
C GLU A 270 -19.96 -0.38 1.16
N PHE A 271 -18.74 -0.93 1.06
CA PHE A 271 -17.75 -0.63 0.03
C PHE A 271 -17.27 -1.91 -0.67
N GLY A 272 -16.97 -1.82 -1.96
CA GLY A 272 -16.38 -2.92 -2.73
C GLY A 272 -14.87 -3.08 -2.50
N LEU A 273 -14.21 -1.98 -2.13
CA LEU A 273 -12.79 -1.95 -1.79
C LEU A 273 -12.55 -0.99 -0.62
N VAL A 274 -11.85 -1.46 0.40
CA VAL A 274 -11.31 -0.63 1.47
C VAL A 274 -9.79 -0.72 1.41
N VAL A 275 -9.11 0.42 1.46
CA VAL A 275 -7.65 0.49 1.63
C VAL A 275 -7.32 1.26 2.88
N SER A 276 -6.26 0.84 3.58
CA SER A 276 -5.77 1.61 4.73
C SER A 276 -4.28 1.43 4.95
N ASN A 277 -3.60 2.55 5.16
CA ASN A 277 -2.29 2.59 5.78
C ASN A 277 -2.49 3.23 7.17
N PRO A 278 -3.08 2.52 8.14
CA PRO A 278 -3.48 3.14 9.40
C PRO A 278 -2.24 3.54 10.21
N PRO A 279 -2.40 4.37 11.27
CA PRO A 279 -1.32 4.64 12.22
C PRO A 279 -1.03 3.39 13.06
N PHE A 280 -0.34 2.41 12.46
CA PHE A 280 -0.02 1.10 13.05
C PHE A 280 1.30 1.10 13.83
N VAL A 281 1.88 2.26 14.09
CA VAL A 281 3.11 2.34 14.87
C VAL A 281 2.78 2.13 16.33
N ILE A 282 3.46 1.17 16.94
CA ILE A 282 3.26 0.80 18.34
C ILE A 282 4.11 1.74 19.20
N THR A 283 3.48 2.76 19.76
CA THR A 283 4.16 3.78 20.54
C THR A 283 3.90 3.59 22.05
N PRO A 284 4.91 3.77 22.92
CA PRO A 284 4.73 3.60 24.36
C PRO A 284 3.67 4.57 24.90
N ARG A 285 2.94 4.15 25.93
CA ARG A 285 1.92 4.99 26.59
C ARG A 285 2.49 5.54 27.89
N SER A 286 2.63 6.86 28.02
CA SER A 286 3.02 7.47 29.30
C SER A 286 1.79 7.76 30.17
N LEU A 287 1.85 7.43 31.46
CA LEU A 287 0.81 7.83 32.42
C LEU A 287 0.72 9.36 32.50
N GLY A 288 -0.37 9.94 31.98
CA GLY A 288 -0.65 11.39 32.03
C GLY A 288 -0.45 12.16 30.72
N GLU A 289 -0.15 11.46 29.61
CA GLU A 289 -0.03 12.04 28.27
C GLU A 289 -1.41 12.49 27.73
N ALA A 290 -1.52 13.73 27.26
CA ALA A 290 -2.74 14.23 26.64
C ALA A 290 -2.77 13.83 25.16
N ALA A 291 -3.97 13.72 24.56
CA ALA A 291 -4.11 13.46 23.12
C ALA A 291 -3.39 14.50 22.23
N THR A 292 -3.11 15.70 22.77
CA THR A 292 -2.34 16.76 22.11
C THR A 292 -0.83 16.52 22.05
N ASP A 293 -0.32 15.59 22.85
CA ASP A 293 1.10 15.23 22.92
C ASP A 293 1.44 14.08 21.95
N GLN A 294 0.44 13.52 21.26
CA GLN A 294 0.57 12.34 20.39
C GLN A 294 0.75 12.73 18.92
N PHE A 295 1.63 12.01 18.22
CA PHE A 295 1.82 12.18 16.78
C PHE A 295 0.74 11.43 15.99
N THR A 296 -0.36 12.12 15.70
CA THR A 296 -1.58 11.56 15.07
C THR A 296 -1.35 10.75 13.79
N TYR A 297 -0.29 11.03 13.02
CA TYR A 297 0.00 10.33 11.76
C TYR A 297 0.60 8.93 11.95
N ARG A 298 1.10 8.60 13.16
CA ARG A 298 1.72 7.30 13.45
C ARG A 298 1.13 6.61 14.69
N ASP A 299 0.66 7.40 15.65
CA ASP A 299 0.06 6.96 16.90
C ASP A 299 -1.46 7.07 16.82
N GLY A 300 -2.16 5.94 16.80
CA GLY A 300 -3.63 5.92 16.82
C GLY A 300 -4.26 5.90 18.22
N GLY A 301 -3.47 6.15 19.28
CA GLY A 301 -3.96 6.39 20.63
C GLY A 301 -4.32 5.16 21.47
N LEU A 302 -4.15 3.94 20.95
CA LEU A 302 -4.39 2.67 21.67
C LEU A 302 -3.06 1.95 21.97
N PRO A 303 -2.99 1.14 23.03
CA PRO A 303 -1.76 0.40 23.38
C PRO A 303 -1.48 -0.74 22.38
N GLY A 304 -0.19 -1.05 22.18
CA GLY A 304 0.22 -2.17 21.35
C GLY A 304 -0.28 -2.06 19.91
N ASP A 305 -0.69 -3.20 19.35
CA ASP A 305 -1.30 -3.35 18.03
C ASP A 305 -2.85 -3.37 18.11
N GLU A 306 -3.44 -2.75 19.14
CA GLU A 306 -4.91 -2.69 19.30
C GLU A 306 -5.62 -1.96 18.15
N ILE A 307 -4.99 -0.94 17.53
CA ILE A 307 -5.56 -0.24 16.37
C ILE A 307 -5.75 -1.21 15.21
N VAL A 308 -4.69 -1.97 14.88
CA VAL A 308 -4.71 -2.91 13.76
C VAL A 308 -5.69 -4.04 14.05
N SER A 309 -5.63 -4.65 15.23
CA SER A 309 -6.54 -5.75 15.58
C SER A 309 -8.02 -5.34 15.59
N ARG A 310 -8.36 -4.17 16.15
CA ARG A 310 -9.74 -3.65 16.13
C ARG A 310 -10.20 -3.30 14.72
N LEU A 311 -9.33 -2.72 13.90
CA LEU A 311 -9.66 -2.40 12.52
C LEU A 311 -9.92 -3.69 11.73
N VAL A 312 -9.02 -4.68 11.80
CA VAL A 312 -9.18 -6.01 11.18
C VAL A 312 -10.50 -6.66 11.59
N ALA A 313 -10.84 -6.64 12.88
CA ALA A 313 -12.11 -7.17 13.39
C ALA A 313 -13.36 -6.42 12.88
N SER A 314 -13.24 -5.12 12.62
CA SER A 314 -14.36 -4.25 12.26
C SER A 314 -14.58 -4.10 10.75
N LEU A 315 -13.52 -4.28 9.95
CA LEU A 315 -13.55 -4.12 8.48
C LEU A 315 -14.67 -4.91 7.80
N PRO A 316 -14.97 -6.18 8.16
CA PRO A 316 -16.06 -6.93 7.53
C PRO A 316 -17.44 -6.24 7.59
N SER A 317 -17.67 -5.38 8.59
CA SER A 317 -18.94 -4.66 8.77
C SER A 317 -19.21 -3.57 7.73
N VAL A 318 -18.17 -3.11 7.02
CA VAL A 318 -18.26 -2.07 5.97
C VAL A 318 -17.94 -2.63 4.58
N LEU A 319 -17.70 -3.93 4.45
CA LEU A 319 -17.50 -4.58 3.16
C LEU A 319 -18.84 -5.00 2.58
N ALA A 320 -19.09 -4.64 1.32
CA ALA A 320 -20.16 -5.27 0.54
C ALA A 320 -19.87 -6.78 0.40
N PRO A 321 -20.87 -7.63 0.12
CA PRO A 321 -20.61 -9.02 -0.29
C PRO A 321 -19.59 -9.07 -1.44
N GLY A 322 -18.54 -9.89 -1.30
CA GLY A 322 -17.43 -9.99 -2.24
C GLY A 322 -16.41 -8.84 -2.18
N GLY A 323 -16.70 -7.83 -1.35
CA GLY A 323 -15.86 -6.68 -1.10
C GLY A 323 -14.60 -7.05 -0.32
N THR A 324 -13.51 -6.33 -0.61
CA THR A 324 -12.18 -6.62 -0.06
C THR A 324 -11.63 -5.45 0.76
N ALA A 325 -10.89 -5.73 1.82
CA ALA A 325 -10.05 -4.75 2.51
C ALA A 325 -8.57 -5.10 2.33
N GLN A 326 -7.73 -4.09 2.09
CA GLN A 326 -6.30 -4.23 1.86
C GLN A 326 -5.55 -3.20 2.70
N MET A 327 -4.68 -3.65 3.59
CA MET A 327 -3.99 -2.74 4.49
C MET A 327 -2.58 -3.22 4.82
N LEU A 328 -1.80 -2.28 5.34
CA LEU A 328 -0.54 -2.58 6.01
C LEU A 328 -0.76 -2.61 7.52
N GLY A 329 0.10 -3.33 8.23
CA GLY A 329 0.02 -3.39 9.68
C GLY A 329 1.28 -3.94 10.33
N ASN A 330 1.38 -3.64 11.62
CA ASN A 330 2.35 -4.24 12.53
C ASN A 330 1.60 -5.08 13.56
N TRP A 331 2.22 -6.15 14.04
CA TRP A 331 1.70 -6.97 15.13
C TRP A 331 2.80 -7.38 16.10
N GLU A 332 2.44 -7.44 17.39
CA GLU A 332 3.33 -7.90 18.44
C GLU A 332 3.47 -9.43 18.39
N ILE A 333 4.70 -9.92 18.59
CA ILE A 333 5.00 -11.34 18.71
C ILE A 333 5.44 -11.56 20.16
N THR A 334 4.54 -12.15 20.95
CA THR A 334 4.78 -12.46 22.35
C THR A 334 5.83 -13.55 22.50
N ALA A 335 6.63 -13.48 23.57
CA ALA A 335 7.71 -14.42 23.82
C ALA A 335 7.26 -15.89 23.77
N GLY A 336 7.96 -16.69 22.98
CA GLY A 336 7.69 -18.12 22.81
C GLY A 336 6.39 -18.47 22.05
N LYS A 337 5.74 -17.51 21.40
CA LYS A 337 4.58 -17.73 20.52
C LYS A 337 4.97 -17.69 19.04
N SER A 338 4.17 -18.33 18.18
CA SER A 338 4.35 -18.14 16.74
C SER A 338 3.82 -16.77 16.31
N TRP A 339 4.41 -16.19 15.27
CA TRP A 339 4.11 -14.83 14.81
C TRP A 339 2.65 -14.63 14.41
N ASP A 340 1.99 -15.70 13.96
CA ASP A 340 0.65 -15.72 13.42
C ASP A 340 -0.44 -15.98 14.47
N GLU A 341 -0.10 -16.33 15.73
CA GLU A 341 -1.10 -16.54 16.79
C GLU A 341 -2.01 -15.32 16.97
N ARG A 342 -1.43 -14.11 17.13
CA ARG A 342 -2.22 -12.87 17.26
C ARG A 342 -3.04 -12.56 16.00
N PRO A 343 -2.45 -12.48 14.79
CA PRO A 343 -3.21 -12.27 13.55
C PRO A 343 -4.39 -13.24 13.36
N GLN A 344 -4.24 -14.51 13.75
CA GLN A 344 -5.31 -15.50 13.63
C GLN A 344 -6.54 -15.18 14.50
N ASP A 345 -6.34 -14.52 15.65
CA ASP A 345 -7.37 -14.18 16.63
C ASP A 345 -8.20 -12.93 16.27
N TRP A 346 -7.72 -12.11 15.33
CA TRP A 346 -8.33 -10.81 15.05
C TRP A 346 -9.58 -10.88 14.15
N ALA A 347 -9.60 -11.81 13.20
CA ALA A 347 -10.65 -11.89 12.20
C ALA A 347 -11.66 -13.01 12.52
N GLY A 348 -12.92 -12.74 12.19
CA GLY A 348 -14.02 -13.72 12.29
C GLY A 348 -13.76 -14.98 11.46
N THR A 349 -14.43 -16.07 11.83
CA THR A 349 -14.30 -17.37 11.13
C THR A 349 -15.03 -17.40 9.78
N ASP A 350 -15.86 -16.39 9.52
CA ASP A 350 -16.68 -16.18 8.31
C ASP A 350 -16.06 -15.17 7.33
N THR A 351 -14.84 -14.70 7.61
CA THR A 351 -14.13 -13.70 6.80
C THR A 351 -12.88 -14.33 6.20
N ASP A 352 -12.70 -14.17 4.89
CA ASP A 352 -11.46 -14.58 4.24
C ASP A 352 -10.33 -13.67 4.71
N VAL A 353 -9.19 -14.25 5.06
CA VAL A 353 -7.99 -13.54 5.51
C VAL A 353 -6.72 -14.07 4.88
N TRP A 354 -5.84 -13.14 4.55
CA TRP A 354 -4.49 -13.43 4.12
C TRP A 354 -3.52 -12.43 4.73
N PHE A 355 -2.68 -12.91 5.64
CA PHE A 355 -1.58 -12.18 6.26
C PHE A 355 -0.26 -12.62 5.62
N ILE A 356 0.54 -11.65 5.22
CA ILE A 356 1.90 -11.87 4.72
C ILE A 356 2.87 -11.06 5.58
N GLN A 357 3.59 -11.74 6.48
CA GLN A 357 4.72 -11.16 7.21
C GLN A 357 5.88 -10.92 6.24
N ARG A 358 6.34 -9.68 6.15
CA ARG A 358 7.41 -9.21 5.27
C ARG A 358 8.71 -8.98 6.00
N GLU A 359 8.61 -8.60 7.26
CA GLU A 359 9.75 -8.24 8.09
C GLU A 359 9.42 -8.54 9.55
N GLN A 360 10.45 -8.83 10.34
CA GLN A 360 10.38 -8.98 11.77
C GLN A 360 11.60 -8.31 12.40
N VAL A 361 11.38 -7.48 13.41
CA VAL A 361 12.46 -6.81 14.16
C VAL A 361 12.25 -6.95 15.66
N GLY A 362 13.32 -6.82 16.44
CA GLY A 362 13.24 -6.78 17.91
C GLY A 362 12.80 -5.41 18.45
N PRO A 363 12.37 -5.32 19.72
CA PRO A 363 11.98 -4.06 20.37
C PRO A 363 13.01 -2.93 20.25
N GLU A 364 14.31 -3.25 20.32
CA GLU A 364 15.42 -2.30 20.19
C GLU A 364 15.45 -1.64 18.81
N GLN A 365 15.46 -2.46 17.76
CA GLN A 365 15.51 -1.98 16.38
C GLN A 365 14.20 -1.26 15.98
N TYR A 366 13.07 -1.71 16.55
CA TYR A 366 11.79 -1.02 16.40
C TYR A 366 11.86 0.40 16.98
N ALA A 367 12.29 0.54 18.24
CA ALA A 367 12.43 1.83 18.90
C ALA A 367 13.39 2.77 18.14
N GLU A 368 14.53 2.24 17.66
CA GLU A 368 15.51 3.01 16.87
C GLU A 368 14.91 3.62 15.62
N THR A 369 14.13 2.83 14.87
CA THR A 369 13.49 3.28 13.62
C THR A 369 12.58 4.49 13.90
N TRP A 370 11.72 4.41 14.90
CA TRP A 370 10.73 5.47 15.17
C TRP A 370 11.30 6.70 15.87
N LEU A 371 12.37 6.55 16.65
CA LEU A 371 13.08 7.67 17.25
C LEU A 371 13.90 8.46 16.23
N GLN A 372 14.43 7.79 15.19
CA GLN A 372 15.08 8.45 14.06
C GLN A 372 14.07 9.27 13.24
N ASP A 373 12.93 8.69 12.91
CA ASP A 373 11.86 9.35 12.12
C ASP A 373 11.32 10.62 12.80
N ALA A 374 11.23 10.64 14.13
CA ALA A 374 10.74 11.79 14.90
C ALA A 374 11.76 12.95 14.99
N SER A 375 13.00 12.74 14.53
CA SER A 375 14.14 13.65 14.73
C SER A 375 14.43 13.97 16.20
N GLU A 376 13.99 13.11 17.13
CA GLU A 376 14.23 13.24 18.57
C GLU A 376 15.71 12.97 18.93
N GLY A 377 16.51 12.42 18.02
CA GLY A 377 17.94 12.17 18.18
C GLY A 377 18.82 13.42 18.40
N ARG A 378 18.25 14.63 18.30
CA ARG A 378 19.00 15.89 18.51
C ARG A 378 19.26 16.19 20.00
N ASP A 379 18.48 15.63 20.93
CA ASP A 379 18.72 15.66 22.39
C ASP A 379 18.98 14.25 22.92
N ARG A 380 20.23 13.98 23.32
CA ARG A 380 20.65 12.66 23.83
C ARG A 380 19.87 12.21 25.08
N SER A 381 19.46 13.15 25.93
CA SER A 381 18.74 12.83 27.16
C SER A 381 17.28 12.48 26.88
N LEU A 382 16.65 13.19 25.95
CA LEU A 382 15.29 12.90 25.48
C LEU A 382 15.27 11.55 24.78
N TYR A 383 16.19 11.33 23.85
CA TYR A 383 16.35 10.06 23.13
C TYR A 383 16.49 8.87 24.09
N ALA A 384 17.38 8.96 25.09
CA ALA A 384 17.58 7.86 26.04
C ALA A 384 16.33 7.56 26.89
N ARG A 385 15.55 8.59 27.27
CA ARG A 385 14.29 8.39 28.00
C ARG A 385 13.22 7.77 27.11
N ALA A 386 13.07 8.28 25.89
CA ALA A 386 12.08 7.77 24.94
C ALA A 386 12.37 6.32 24.55
N TYR A 387 13.64 5.98 24.29
CA TYR A 387 14.08 4.61 24.04
C TYR A 387 13.75 3.68 25.21
N GLY A 388 14.07 4.08 26.45
CA GLY A 388 13.73 3.31 27.64
C GLY A 388 12.21 3.07 27.77
N ALA A 389 11.40 4.07 27.47
CA ALA A 389 9.94 3.95 27.50
C ALA A 389 9.41 2.92 26.48
N TYR A 390 9.97 2.86 25.27
CA TYR A 390 9.63 1.81 24.29
C TYR A 390 9.93 0.42 24.84
N LEU A 391 11.15 0.22 25.38
CA LEU A 391 11.55 -1.09 25.88
C LEU A 391 10.73 -1.52 27.10
N ASP A 392 10.45 -0.61 28.03
CA ASP A 392 9.62 -0.90 29.20
C ASP A 392 8.19 -1.25 28.80
N ASP A 393 7.63 -0.58 27.78
CA ASP A 393 6.28 -0.84 27.27
C ASP A 393 6.17 -2.21 26.57
N PHE A 394 7.12 -2.56 25.71
CA PHE A 394 7.20 -3.88 25.08
C PHE A 394 7.43 -4.99 26.11
N ALA A 395 8.34 -4.78 27.07
CA ALA A 395 8.60 -5.74 28.14
C ALA A 395 7.38 -5.95 29.05
N ALA A 396 6.58 -4.91 29.30
CA ALA A 396 5.35 -5.01 30.08
C ALA A 396 4.27 -5.88 29.40
N ARG A 397 4.34 -6.04 28.06
CA ARG A 397 3.46 -6.90 27.25
C ARG A 397 4.13 -8.20 26.80
N ASP A 398 5.33 -8.51 27.31
CA ASP A 398 6.11 -9.72 26.96
C ASP A 398 6.37 -9.87 25.44
N VAL A 399 6.63 -8.74 24.77
CA VAL A 399 6.88 -8.68 23.32
C VAL A 399 8.33 -9.03 23.02
N GLU A 400 8.55 -10.13 22.28
CA GLU A 400 9.87 -10.59 21.83
C GLU A 400 10.24 -10.00 20.47
N ALA A 401 9.26 -9.80 19.58
CA ALA A 401 9.47 -9.23 18.27
C ALA A 401 8.22 -8.50 17.76
N ILE A 402 8.40 -7.71 16.70
CA ILE A 402 7.31 -7.03 15.99
C ILE A 402 7.37 -7.46 14.53
N GLY A 403 6.26 -8.02 14.03
CA GLY A 403 6.07 -8.35 12.63
C GLY A 403 5.47 -7.19 11.85
N PHE A 404 5.85 -7.05 10.59
CA PHE A 404 5.33 -6.05 9.65
C PHE A 404 4.83 -6.76 8.40
N GLY A 405 3.74 -6.29 7.81
CA GLY A 405 3.29 -6.92 6.59
C GLY A 405 2.04 -6.36 5.96
N MET A 406 1.51 -7.19 5.05
CA MET A 406 0.30 -6.92 4.28
C MET A 406 -0.84 -7.78 4.82
N ILE A 407 -2.02 -7.19 4.87
CA ILE A 407 -3.25 -7.82 5.35
C ILE A 407 -4.30 -7.65 4.25
N TRP A 408 -4.86 -8.76 3.80
CA TRP A 408 -5.99 -8.80 2.91
C TRP A 408 -7.16 -9.48 3.60
N LEU A 409 -8.35 -8.89 3.48
CA LEU A 409 -9.61 -9.47 3.94
C LEU A 409 -10.63 -9.45 2.80
N ARG A 410 -11.55 -10.42 2.81
CA ARG A 410 -12.76 -10.36 1.98
C ARG A 410 -13.96 -10.83 2.78
N ARG A 411 -15.08 -10.12 2.63
CA ARG A 411 -16.39 -10.62 3.05
C ARG A 411 -16.89 -11.56 1.95
N PRO A 412 -17.00 -12.87 2.17
CA PRO A 412 -17.44 -13.79 1.13
C PRO A 412 -18.86 -13.44 0.64
N ASP A 413 -19.16 -13.71 -0.64
CA ASP A 413 -20.49 -13.46 -1.22
C ASP A 413 -21.61 -14.28 -0.55
N VAL A 414 -21.24 -15.36 0.13
CA VAL A 414 -22.17 -16.30 0.77
C VAL A 414 -22.33 -15.96 2.24
N VAL A 415 -23.11 -14.92 2.55
CA VAL A 415 -23.67 -14.79 3.90
C VAL A 415 -24.70 -15.91 4.06
N SER A 416 -24.41 -16.80 5.02
CA SER A 416 -25.24 -17.89 5.55
C SER A 416 -26.70 -17.94 5.05
N ALA A 417 -27.07 -19.05 4.40
CA ALA A 417 -28.44 -19.52 4.51
C ALA A 417 -28.73 -19.68 6.01
N SER A 418 -29.60 -18.83 6.53
CA SER A 418 -30.06 -18.83 7.92
C SER A 418 -30.34 -20.25 8.41
N ALA A 419 -29.84 -20.59 9.60
CA ALA A 419 -30.05 -21.85 10.31
C ALA A 419 -31.51 -22.08 10.77
N ASP A 420 -32.50 -21.57 10.04
CA ASP A 420 -33.92 -21.62 10.39
C ASP A 420 -34.84 -22.12 9.26
N ALA A 421 -34.28 -22.72 8.21
CA ALA A 421 -35.08 -23.50 7.26
C ALA A 421 -35.31 -24.91 7.81
N GLY A 422 -36.48 -25.09 8.41
CA GLY A 422 -36.92 -26.33 9.03
C GLY A 422 -36.70 -27.58 8.16
N VAL A 423 -36.34 -28.65 8.86
CA VAL A 423 -36.31 -30.05 8.43
C VAL A 423 -37.38 -30.38 7.39
N THR A 424 -36.97 -30.75 6.18
CA THR A 424 -37.64 -31.78 5.37
C THR A 424 -36.67 -32.45 4.38
N ASP A 425 -36.52 -33.76 4.59
CA ASP A 425 -36.14 -34.83 3.63
C ASP A 425 -34.64 -35.10 3.29
N PRO A 426 -34.01 -36.18 3.82
CA PRO A 426 -32.63 -36.56 3.51
C PRO A 426 -32.47 -37.45 2.24
N GLY A 427 -33.35 -37.34 1.25
CA GLY A 427 -33.50 -38.34 0.18
C GLY A 427 -33.06 -37.98 -1.24
N ALA A 428 -32.65 -36.75 -1.57
CA ALA A 428 -32.41 -36.36 -2.97
C ALA A 428 -31.13 -35.51 -3.14
N ALA A 429 -29.96 -36.16 -3.14
CA ALA A 429 -28.74 -35.55 -3.63
C ALA A 429 -28.70 -35.59 -5.16
N VAL A 430 -28.79 -34.42 -5.79
CA VAL A 430 -28.40 -34.22 -7.20
C VAL A 430 -26.88 -34.11 -7.24
N PRO A 431 -26.13 -34.91 -8.04
CA PRO A 431 -24.70 -34.71 -8.21
C PRO A 431 -24.48 -33.40 -8.99
N GLY A 432 -23.89 -32.39 -8.36
CA GLY A 432 -23.56 -31.10 -9.01
C GLY A 432 -24.18 -29.84 -8.40
N ALA A 433 -24.85 -29.91 -7.24
CA ALA A 433 -25.24 -28.73 -6.48
C ALA A 433 -24.08 -28.28 -5.57
N ALA A 434 -23.75 -26.98 -5.61
CA ALA A 434 -22.72 -26.36 -4.78
C ALA A 434 -22.88 -26.76 -3.30
N VAL A 435 -21.78 -27.20 -2.69
CA VAL A 435 -21.73 -27.49 -1.25
C VAL A 435 -21.97 -26.18 -0.50
N PRO A 436 -22.96 -26.09 0.42
CA PRO A 436 -23.12 -24.93 1.28
C PRO A 436 -21.92 -24.85 2.23
N GLY A 437 -21.16 -23.75 2.13
CA GLY A 437 -19.95 -23.50 2.91
C GLY A 437 -18.70 -23.49 2.02
N ALA A 438 -18.54 -22.46 1.20
CA ALA A 438 -17.24 -22.20 0.57
C ALA A 438 -16.20 -22.09 1.68
N ALA A 439 -15.11 -22.87 1.58
CA ALA A 439 -14.04 -22.83 2.56
C ALA A 439 -13.45 -21.41 2.58
N VAL A 440 -13.54 -20.77 3.74
CA VAL A 440 -12.98 -19.44 3.97
C VAL A 440 -11.46 -19.50 3.77
N ILE A 441 -10.91 -18.59 2.98
CA ILE A 441 -9.46 -18.47 2.78
C ILE A 441 -8.85 -18.03 4.11
N ARG A 442 -7.95 -18.84 4.66
CA ARG A 442 -7.16 -18.47 5.85
C ARG A 442 -5.70 -18.76 5.57
N ARG A 443 -4.93 -17.73 5.23
CA ARG A 443 -3.51 -17.83 4.89
C ARG A 443 -2.68 -16.93 5.79
N PHE A 444 -1.64 -17.49 6.39
CA PHE A 444 -0.66 -16.78 7.21
C PHE A 444 0.71 -17.22 6.73
N GLU A 445 1.40 -16.34 6.01
CA GLU A 445 2.66 -16.65 5.33
C GLU A 445 3.76 -15.68 5.74
N GLU A 446 4.99 -16.17 5.82
CA GLU A 446 6.18 -15.35 5.99
C GLU A 446 6.98 -15.31 4.68
N ILE A 447 7.16 -14.10 4.13
CA ILE A 447 7.85 -13.83 2.86
C ILE A 447 8.82 -12.67 3.08
N THR A 448 9.99 -12.98 3.64
CA THR A 448 11.03 -11.98 3.98
C THR A 448 12.03 -11.72 2.85
N TYR A 449 12.00 -12.53 1.79
CA TYR A 449 12.85 -12.34 0.62
C TYR A 449 12.27 -11.30 -0.37
N PRO A 450 13.10 -10.72 -1.25
CA PRO A 450 12.63 -9.75 -2.23
C PRO A 450 11.56 -10.34 -3.16
N ILE A 451 10.49 -9.58 -3.39
CA ILE A 451 9.41 -9.91 -4.34
C ILE A 451 9.44 -8.95 -5.52
N GLU A 452 8.71 -9.30 -6.58
CA GLU A 452 8.47 -8.40 -7.69
C GLU A 452 7.35 -7.41 -7.35
N GLN A 453 7.51 -6.16 -7.78
CA GLN A 453 6.49 -5.12 -7.68
C GLN A 453 6.07 -4.67 -9.09
N PRO A 454 4.79 -4.35 -9.33
CA PRO A 454 3.68 -4.38 -8.36
C PRO A 454 3.17 -5.81 -8.08
N VAL A 455 2.98 -6.15 -6.80
CA VAL A 455 2.54 -7.50 -6.38
C VAL A 455 1.02 -7.69 -6.41
N GLY A 456 0.23 -6.61 -6.41
CA GLY A 456 -1.24 -6.64 -6.37
C GLY A 456 -1.90 -7.56 -7.41
N PRO A 457 -1.52 -7.51 -8.70
CA PRO A 457 -2.06 -8.44 -9.71
C PRO A 457 -1.84 -9.91 -9.35
N HIS A 458 -0.69 -10.26 -8.79
CA HIS A 458 -0.36 -11.62 -8.38
C HIS A 458 -1.17 -12.07 -7.14
N LEU A 459 -1.44 -11.16 -6.20
CA LEU A 459 -2.32 -11.42 -5.06
C LEU A 459 -3.76 -11.65 -5.53
N GLY A 460 -4.25 -10.82 -6.45
CA GLY A 460 -5.58 -10.97 -7.05
C GLY A 460 -5.75 -12.31 -7.76
N ALA A 461 -4.80 -12.66 -8.62
CA ALA A 461 -4.82 -13.94 -9.33
C ALA A 461 -4.74 -15.14 -8.36
N ALA A 462 -4.05 -15.02 -7.22
CA ALA A 462 -4.02 -16.09 -6.21
C ALA A 462 -5.38 -16.28 -5.52
N VAL A 463 -6.11 -15.20 -5.25
CA VAL A 463 -7.49 -15.26 -4.73
C VAL A 463 -8.42 -15.90 -5.77
N GLU A 464 -8.34 -15.47 -7.03
CA GLU A 464 -9.15 -16.02 -8.12
C GLU A 464 -8.91 -17.53 -8.32
N ARG A 465 -7.65 -17.98 -8.25
CA ARG A 465 -7.32 -19.42 -8.32
C ARG A 465 -7.83 -20.18 -7.10
N ALA A 466 -7.84 -19.58 -5.92
CA ALA A 466 -8.43 -20.20 -4.73
C ALA A 466 -9.95 -20.39 -4.88
N ASP A 467 -10.66 -19.38 -5.39
CA ASP A 467 -12.10 -19.46 -5.68
C ASP A 467 -12.41 -20.48 -6.77
N TRP A 468 -11.57 -20.49 -7.81
CA TRP A 468 -11.67 -21.47 -8.90
C TRP A 468 -11.49 -22.90 -8.38
N LEU A 469 -10.48 -23.15 -7.53
CA LEU A 469 -10.26 -24.46 -6.91
C LEU A 469 -11.42 -24.91 -6.01
N ALA A 470 -12.11 -23.97 -5.37
CA ALA A 470 -13.27 -24.28 -4.51
C ALA A 470 -14.52 -24.71 -5.30
N THR A 471 -14.59 -24.36 -6.59
CA THR A 471 -15.79 -24.57 -7.43
C THR A 471 -15.57 -25.56 -8.57
N ASN A 472 -14.33 -25.97 -8.85
CA ASN A 472 -13.97 -26.83 -9.98
C ASN A 472 -13.38 -28.17 -9.55
N VAL A 473 -13.56 -29.18 -10.39
CA VAL A 473 -12.98 -30.53 -10.18
C VAL A 473 -11.58 -30.56 -10.77
N LEU A 474 -10.56 -30.35 -9.93
CA LEU A 474 -9.16 -30.30 -10.35
C LEU A 474 -8.73 -31.51 -11.19
N ALA A 475 -9.21 -32.71 -10.87
CA ALA A 475 -8.84 -33.93 -11.60
C ALA A 475 -9.18 -33.90 -13.11
N GLU A 476 -10.22 -33.16 -13.51
CA GLU A 476 -10.63 -33.06 -14.93
C GLU A 476 -10.00 -31.88 -15.68
N THR A 477 -9.17 -31.11 -14.98
CA THR A 477 -8.63 -29.85 -15.51
C THR A 477 -7.36 -30.10 -16.30
N HIS A 478 -7.12 -29.29 -17.32
CA HIS A 478 -5.85 -29.23 -18.04
C HIS A 478 -5.03 -28.09 -17.46
N LEU A 479 -3.74 -28.34 -17.22
CA LEU A 479 -2.86 -27.37 -16.56
C LEU A 479 -1.67 -27.03 -17.45
N LEU A 480 -1.28 -25.77 -17.42
CA LEU A 480 -0.02 -25.26 -17.96
C LEU A 480 0.93 -24.85 -16.83
N VAL A 481 2.22 -25.02 -17.04
CA VAL A 481 3.23 -24.34 -16.22
C VAL A 481 3.20 -22.84 -16.54
N ALA A 482 3.20 -21.99 -15.52
CA ALA A 482 3.24 -20.54 -15.73
C ALA A 482 4.56 -20.11 -16.40
N ASP A 483 4.50 -19.10 -17.27
CA ASP A 483 5.63 -18.68 -18.12
C ASP A 483 6.86 -18.20 -17.33
N ASP A 484 6.66 -17.70 -16.10
CA ASP A 484 7.73 -17.22 -15.22
C ASP A 484 8.34 -18.33 -14.35
N VAL A 485 7.82 -19.56 -14.42
CA VAL A 485 8.26 -20.68 -13.57
C VAL A 485 9.45 -21.39 -14.20
N THR A 486 10.47 -21.63 -13.38
CA THR A 486 11.69 -22.37 -13.77
C THR A 486 11.93 -23.55 -12.84
N GLU A 487 12.61 -24.58 -13.35
CA GLU A 487 13.02 -25.76 -12.57
C GLU A 487 14.53 -25.76 -12.33
N GLU A 488 14.94 -25.92 -11.07
CA GLU A 488 16.34 -26.07 -10.67
C GLU A 488 16.59 -27.47 -10.10
N ARG A 489 17.68 -28.11 -10.53
CA ARG A 489 18.09 -29.44 -10.04
C ARG A 489 19.48 -29.40 -9.43
N HIS A 490 19.61 -29.85 -8.18
CA HIS A 490 20.91 -30.02 -7.52
C HIS A 490 21.26 -31.50 -7.41
N GLN A 491 22.46 -31.85 -7.88
CA GLN A 491 22.98 -33.21 -7.84
C GLN A 491 24.47 -33.22 -7.50
N ARG A 492 24.92 -34.26 -6.80
CA ARG A 492 26.35 -34.50 -6.60
C ARG A 492 26.98 -34.93 -7.93
N PRO A 493 28.21 -34.52 -8.26
CA PRO A 493 28.91 -35.04 -9.43
C PRO A 493 28.95 -36.59 -9.39
N GLY A 494 28.43 -37.23 -10.44
CA GLY A 494 28.34 -38.69 -10.57
C GLY A 494 27.09 -39.35 -9.96
N ALA A 495 26.13 -38.58 -9.43
CA ALA A 495 24.84 -39.12 -9.02
C ALA A 495 23.95 -39.46 -10.23
N GLU A 496 23.17 -40.53 -10.11
CA GLU A 496 22.22 -40.98 -11.15
C GLU A 496 20.96 -40.11 -11.22
N HIS A 497 20.52 -39.57 -10.09
CA HIS A 497 19.34 -38.73 -9.95
C HIS A 497 19.65 -37.48 -9.11
N PRO A 498 18.90 -36.37 -9.31
CA PRO A 498 19.04 -35.18 -8.47
C PRO A 498 18.61 -35.46 -7.03
N GLY A 499 19.33 -34.85 -6.08
CA GLY A 499 18.97 -34.93 -4.66
C GLY A 499 17.92 -33.90 -4.26
N VAL A 500 17.77 -32.83 -5.04
CA VAL A 500 16.82 -31.73 -4.82
C VAL A 500 16.31 -31.24 -6.18
N ILE A 501 15.00 -31.07 -6.30
CA ILE A 501 14.32 -30.45 -7.44
C ILE A 501 13.47 -29.30 -6.90
N LEU A 502 13.66 -28.09 -7.43
CA LEU A 502 12.94 -26.88 -7.00
C LEU A 502 12.18 -26.28 -8.17
N LEU A 503 10.96 -25.82 -7.94
CA LEU A 503 10.32 -24.82 -8.80
C LEU A 503 10.51 -23.43 -8.23
N ARG A 504 10.82 -22.46 -9.09
CA ARG A 504 10.90 -21.05 -8.74
C ARG A 504 9.98 -20.22 -9.61
N GLN A 505 9.18 -19.38 -8.97
CA GLN A 505 8.50 -18.27 -9.64
C GLN A 505 9.49 -17.12 -9.86
N GLY A 506 9.60 -16.66 -11.10
CA GLY A 506 10.35 -15.44 -11.44
C GLY A 506 9.60 -14.17 -11.08
N ALA A 507 8.26 -14.25 -11.02
CA ALA A 507 7.36 -13.13 -10.84
C ALA A 507 6.62 -13.12 -9.49
N GLY A 508 5.96 -12.00 -9.20
CA GLY A 508 5.08 -11.81 -8.05
C GLY A 508 5.76 -12.09 -6.71
N LEU A 509 5.21 -13.03 -5.95
CA LEU A 509 5.72 -13.41 -4.63
C LEU A 509 7.00 -14.25 -4.68
N ARG A 510 7.51 -14.62 -5.87
CA ARG A 510 8.78 -15.33 -6.07
C ARG A 510 8.94 -16.59 -5.22
N ARG A 511 7.86 -17.36 -5.08
CA ARG A 511 7.87 -18.56 -4.25
C ARG A 511 8.81 -19.61 -4.81
N THR A 512 9.31 -20.43 -3.90
CA THR A 512 10.04 -21.64 -4.23
C THR A 512 9.31 -22.85 -3.66
N ASN A 513 9.09 -23.87 -4.48
CA ASN A 513 8.47 -25.12 -4.06
C ASN A 513 9.47 -26.28 -4.22
N LEU A 514 9.62 -27.11 -3.19
CA LEU A 514 10.46 -28.31 -3.23
C LEU A 514 9.64 -29.47 -3.78
N LEU A 515 10.07 -30.04 -4.90
CA LEU A 515 9.34 -31.10 -5.56
C LEU A 515 9.82 -32.50 -5.15
N SER A 516 8.86 -33.41 -5.01
CA SER A 516 9.10 -34.84 -5.13
C SER A 516 9.43 -35.22 -6.58
N THR A 517 9.91 -36.46 -6.81
CA THR A 517 10.22 -36.91 -8.17
C THR A 517 8.93 -37.04 -9.00
N GLU A 518 7.86 -37.47 -8.34
CA GLU A 518 6.53 -37.66 -8.89
C GLU A 518 5.90 -36.33 -9.28
N LEU A 519 5.98 -35.32 -8.40
CA LEU A 519 5.47 -33.99 -8.68
C LEU A 519 6.28 -33.28 -9.78
N ALA A 520 7.60 -33.48 -9.84
CA ALA A 520 8.42 -32.98 -10.95
C ALA A 520 8.04 -33.62 -12.30
N GLY A 521 7.76 -34.94 -12.30
CA GLY A 521 7.22 -35.63 -13.47
C GLY A 521 5.84 -35.09 -13.88
N PHE A 522 4.97 -34.80 -12.90
CA PHE A 522 3.66 -34.19 -13.14
C PHE A 522 3.79 -32.81 -13.80
N VAL A 523 4.59 -31.92 -13.21
CA VAL A 523 4.79 -30.55 -13.70
C VAL A 523 5.41 -30.56 -15.10
N SER A 524 6.36 -31.46 -15.36
CA SER A 524 6.97 -31.61 -16.70
C SER A 524 5.98 -32.02 -17.79
N ALA A 525 4.83 -32.60 -17.41
CA ALA A 525 3.76 -33.02 -18.32
C ALA A 525 2.59 -32.01 -18.39
N CYS A 526 2.69 -30.86 -17.72
CA CYS A 526 1.68 -29.81 -17.73
C CYS A 526 1.88 -28.85 -18.92
N ASP A 527 1.52 -29.31 -20.12
CA ASP A 527 1.55 -28.56 -21.39
C ASP A 527 0.14 -28.25 -21.94
N GLY A 528 -0.90 -28.51 -21.15
CA GLY A 528 -2.30 -28.29 -21.50
C GLY A 528 -2.95 -29.42 -22.32
N ASP A 529 -2.22 -30.45 -22.75
CA ASP A 529 -2.77 -31.52 -23.59
C ASP A 529 -3.45 -32.64 -22.79
N LEU A 530 -2.97 -32.91 -21.57
CA LEU A 530 -3.49 -33.96 -20.70
C LEU A 530 -4.17 -33.38 -19.45
N SER A 531 -5.29 -33.99 -19.06
CA SER A 531 -5.93 -33.67 -17.78
C SER A 531 -5.09 -34.15 -16.59
N VAL A 532 -5.26 -33.51 -15.43
CA VAL A 532 -4.64 -33.90 -14.15
C VAL A 532 -4.81 -35.40 -13.88
N ARG A 533 -6.03 -35.95 -14.09
CA ARG A 533 -6.31 -37.39 -13.93
C ARG A 533 -5.45 -38.26 -14.85
N GLN A 534 -5.28 -37.86 -16.11
CA GLN A 534 -4.49 -38.62 -17.07
C GLN A 534 -3.00 -38.62 -16.72
N ILE A 535 -2.46 -37.46 -16.32
CA ILE A 535 -1.05 -37.34 -15.90
C ILE A 535 -0.80 -38.20 -14.65
N ILE A 536 -1.65 -38.07 -13.63
CA ILE A 536 -1.54 -38.88 -12.40
C ILE A 536 -1.63 -40.38 -12.72
N GLY A 537 -2.57 -40.79 -13.57
CA GLY A 537 -2.71 -42.20 -13.97
C GLY A 537 -1.49 -42.74 -14.74
N ALA A 538 -0.85 -41.91 -15.56
CA ALA A 538 0.39 -42.28 -16.24
C ALA A 538 1.57 -42.44 -15.26
N LEU A 539 1.70 -41.53 -14.29
CA LEU A 539 2.71 -41.64 -13.22
C LEU A 539 2.48 -42.87 -12.34
N GLU A 540 1.24 -43.17 -11.97
CA GLU A 540 0.88 -44.38 -11.22
C GLU A 540 1.29 -45.65 -11.99
N ALA A 541 1.06 -45.68 -13.31
CA ALA A 541 1.47 -46.81 -14.15
C ALA A 541 3.00 -46.96 -14.29
N LEU A 542 3.73 -45.84 -14.31
CA LEU A 542 5.20 -45.84 -14.40
C LEU A 542 5.87 -46.27 -13.08
N LEU A 543 5.29 -45.91 -11.95
CA LEU A 543 5.86 -46.12 -10.62
C LEU A 543 5.33 -47.38 -9.92
N GLY A 544 4.16 -47.88 -10.32
CA GLY A 544 3.38 -48.93 -9.63
C GLY A 544 3.91 -50.36 -9.71
N GLY A 545 5.23 -50.56 -9.86
CA GLY A 545 5.87 -51.88 -9.98
C GLY A 545 6.66 -52.35 -8.76
N ALA A 546 6.76 -51.54 -7.70
CA ALA A 546 7.52 -51.86 -6.49
C ALA A 546 6.65 -52.53 -5.41
N ASP A 547 7.23 -53.49 -4.68
CA ASP A 547 6.57 -54.11 -3.51
C ASP A 547 6.21 -53.04 -2.47
N GLY A 548 4.92 -52.94 -2.11
CA GLY A 548 4.41 -51.96 -1.14
C GLY A 548 3.94 -50.63 -1.74
N PHE A 549 3.84 -50.49 -3.07
CA PHE A 549 3.29 -49.30 -3.71
C PHE A 549 1.78 -49.11 -3.42
N ASP A 550 1.42 -47.92 -2.95
CA ASP A 550 0.04 -47.51 -2.67
C ASP A 550 -0.40 -46.44 -3.69
N GLY A 551 -1.11 -46.89 -4.73
CA GLY A 551 -1.60 -46.01 -5.79
C GLY A 551 -2.71 -45.05 -5.35
N GLU A 552 -3.45 -45.35 -4.27
CA GLU A 552 -4.44 -44.41 -3.73
C GLU A 552 -3.76 -43.26 -2.99
N ALA A 553 -2.76 -43.59 -2.17
CA ALA A 553 -1.95 -42.59 -1.48
C ALA A 553 -1.24 -41.66 -2.48
N LEU A 554 -0.59 -42.20 -3.53
CA LEU A 554 0.04 -41.40 -4.59
C LEU A 554 -0.96 -40.43 -5.24
N ARG A 555 -2.13 -40.93 -5.64
CA ARG A 555 -3.18 -40.13 -6.29
C ARG A 555 -3.66 -38.98 -5.42
N SER A 556 -3.99 -39.28 -4.16
CA SER A 556 -4.46 -38.26 -3.21
C SER A 556 -3.38 -37.22 -2.89
N GLY A 557 -2.12 -37.67 -2.72
CA GLY A 557 -0.98 -36.81 -2.43
C GLY A 557 -0.68 -35.85 -3.59
N LEU A 558 -0.53 -36.39 -4.80
CA LEU A 558 -0.29 -35.58 -5.99
C LEU A 558 -1.44 -34.60 -6.25
N LEU A 559 -2.71 -35.03 -6.12
CA LEU A 559 -3.82 -34.12 -6.33
C LEU A 559 -3.81 -32.94 -5.34
N ALA A 560 -3.44 -33.19 -4.08
CA ALA A 560 -3.28 -32.14 -3.08
C ALA A 560 -2.10 -31.21 -3.39
N GLU A 561 -0.95 -31.76 -3.76
CA GLU A 561 0.25 -30.97 -4.14
C GLU A 561 -0.01 -30.12 -5.39
N VAL A 562 -0.66 -30.68 -6.41
CA VAL A 562 -1.07 -29.97 -7.63
C VAL A 562 -2.05 -28.85 -7.29
N GLY A 563 -3.01 -29.09 -6.40
CA GLY A 563 -3.91 -28.05 -5.91
C GLY A 563 -3.16 -26.90 -5.23
N ASN A 564 -2.08 -27.18 -4.50
CA ASN A 564 -1.22 -26.16 -3.92
C ASN A 564 -0.44 -25.38 -5.01
N LEU A 565 0.11 -26.08 -6.00
CA LEU A 565 0.81 -25.45 -7.14
C LEU A 565 -0.12 -24.55 -7.96
N VAL A 566 -1.38 -24.95 -8.17
CA VAL A 566 -2.41 -24.10 -8.80
C VAL A 566 -2.71 -22.89 -7.93
N ARG A 567 -2.97 -23.08 -6.64
CA ARG A 567 -3.28 -21.97 -5.72
C ARG A 567 -2.16 -20.92 -5.71
N ASP A 568 -0.92 -21.36 -5.63
CA ASP A 568 0.25 -20.49 -5.56
C ASP A 568 0.69 -19.93 -6.92
N GLY A 569 0.12 -20.43 -8.02
CA GLY A 569 0.34 -19.93 -9.37
C GLY A 569 1.57 -20.51 -10.08
N PHE A 570 2.04 -21.67 -9.66
CA PHE A 570 3.03 -22.44 -10.43
C PHE A 570 2.40 -23.13 -11.64
N LEU A 571 1.14 -23.55 -11.48
CA LEU A 571 0.32 -24.16 -12.52
C LEU A 571 -0.93 -23.33 -12.78
N LEU A 572 -1.34 -23.21 -14.03
CA LEU A 572 -2.46 -22.40 -14.49
C LEU A 572 -3.52 -23.30 -15.14
N PRO A 573 -4.80 -23.22 -14.73
CA PRO A 573 -5.90 -23.86 -15.44
C PRO A 573 -6.06 -23.29 -16.86
N VAL A 574 -6.30 -24.15 -17.86
CA VAL A 574 -6.59 -23.77 -19.25
C VAL A 574 -7.93 -24.25 -19.79
#